data_AF-A0A2N6JXZ3-F1
#
_entry.id   AF-A0A2N6JXZ3-F1
#
_cell.length_a   1.000
_cell.length_b   1.000
_cell.length_c   1.000
_cell.angle_alpha   90.00
_cell.angle_beta   90.00
_cell.angle_gamma   90.00
#
_symmetry.space_group_name_H-M   'P 1'
#
loop_
_entity.id
_entity.type
_entity.pdbx_description
1 polymer ?
#
loop_
_entity_poly.entity_id
_entity_poly.type
_entity_poly.pdbx_seq_one_letter_code
_entity_poly.pdbx_strand_id
1 'polypeptide(L)'
;MRTAYQFKLRPTKQQAEEIDRWLSMLCAQYNYLLADRFNWYEQNRCPINACPLVCSFPELRDNPDYYSQKKTLPSLKKTHPHYGEIHSQVLQDVVKRVKVTFDRFLSGDSNVKGLVISRLAKSVHDAGWSSFLSILTNKAENAGLLVIAVNASGTSQDCSSCGVKVPKKLHERWHSCQCGCSLDRDHNAAINIKNRAVGHSVLKAQRLRAQ
;
A
#
# COMPACT_ATOMS: atom_id res chain seq x y z
N MET A 1 2.42 44.17 4.73
CA MET A 1 3.43 43.35 5.43
C MET A 1 3.30 41.92 4.90
N ARG A 2 4.30 41.37 4.20
CA ARG A 2 4.25 39.96 3.76
C ARG A 2 4.41 39.06 4.99
N THR A 3 3.36 38.37 5.38
CA THR A 3 3.26 37.57 6.62
C THR A 3 3.84 36.15 6.51
N ALA A 4 4.29 35.72 5.33
CA ALA A 4 4.92 34.41 5.15
C ALA A 4 6.13 34.51 4.20
N TYR A 5 7.31 34.22 4.74
CA TYR A 5 8.51 34.00 3.93
C TYR A 5 8.51 32.56 3.43
N GLN A 6 8.65 32.39 2.11
CA GLN A 6 8.85 31.08 1.50
C GLN A 6 10.35 30.86 1.31
N PHE A 7 10.92 29.90 2.02
CA PHE A 7 12.32 29.52 1.88
C PHE A 7 12.42 28.30 0.95
N LYS A 8 13.34 28.37 -0.03
CA LYS A 8 13.68 27.23 -0.89
C LYS A 8 15.08 26.76 -0.54
N LEU A 9 15.20 25.51 -0.10
CA LEU A 9 16.50 24.89 0.13
C LEU A 9 17.21 24.69 -1.22
N ARG A 10 18.47 25.11 -1.30
CA ARG A 10 19.36 24.85 -2.46
C ARG A 10 20.62 24.14 -1.96
N PRO A 11 20.61 22.80 -1.88
CA PRO A 11 21.77 22.06 -1.42
C PRO A 11 22.92 22.17 -2.43
N THR A 12 24.15 22.15 -1.93
CA THR A 12 25.34 21.92 -2.75
C THR A 12 25.32 20.50 -3.32
N LYS A 13 26.17 20.20 -4.31
CA LYS A 13 26.29 18.84 -4.86
C LYS A 13 26.58 17.80 -3.77
N GLN A 14 27.54 18.08 -2.90
CA GLN A 14 27.90 17.23 -1.78
C GLN A 14 26.74 17.04 -0.79
N GLN A 15 25.98 18.10 -0.51
CA GLN A 15 24.80 18.00 0.35
C GLN A 15 23.69 17.16 -0.28
N ALA A 16 23.50 17.24 -1.59
CA ALA A 16 22.51 16.44 -2.31
C ALA A 16 22.88 14.94 -2.27
N GLU A 17 24.14 14.60 -2.55
CA GLU A 17 24.65 13.23 -2.46
C GLU A 17 24.46 12.64 -1.06
N GLU A 18 24.72 13.45 -0.03
CA GLU A 18 24.54 13.03 1.36
C GLU A 18 23.06 12.80 1.73
N ILE A 19 22.17 13.69 1.26
CA ILE A 19 20.72 13.51 1.42
C ILE A 19 20.25 12.23 0.72
N ASP A 20 20.73 11.95 -0.50
CA ASP A 20 20.36 10.75 -1.25
C ASP A 20 20.87 9.46 -0.57
N ARG A 21 22.06 9.52 0.02
CA ARG A 21 22.60 8.43 0.85
C ARG A 21 21.71 8.18 2.08
N TRP A 22 21.34 9.23 2.82
CA TRP A 22 20.42 9.10 3.94
C TRP A 22 19.05 8.58 3.53
N LEU A 23 18.49 9.07 2.41
CA LEU A 23 17.22 8.58 1.86
C LEU A 23 17.28 7.08 1.56
N SER A 24 18.37 6.61 0.95
CA SER A 24 18.59 5.19 0.66
C SER A 24 18.58 4.34 1.93
N MET A 25 19.25 4.81 2.99
CA MET A 25 19.24 4.17 4.31
C MET A 25 17.84 4.16 4.94
N LEU A 26 17.12 5.28 4.89
CA LEU A 26 15.76 5.40 5.43
C LEU A 26 14.78 4.47 4.69
N CYS A 27 14.95 4.31 3.37
CA CYS A 27 14.19 3.36 2.56
C CYS A 27 14.48 1.90 2.97
N ALA A 28 15.74 1.55 3.20
CA ALA A 28 16.11 0.22 3.69
C ALA A 28 15.47 -0.06 5.06
N GLN A 29 15.56 0.89 6.00
CA GLN A 29 14.94 0.78 7.32
C GLN A 29 13.41 0.63 7.24
N TYR A 30 12.76 1.42 6.38
CA TYR A 30 11.33 1.33 6.15
C TYR A 30 10.93 -0.06 5.66
N ASN A 31 11.62 -0.59 4.65
CA ASN A 31 11.34 -1.90 4.08
C ASN A 31 11.54 -3.02 5.10
N TYR A 32 12.59 -2.94 5.91
CA TYR A 32 12.86 -3.91 6.97
C TYR A 32 11.73 -3.96 8.01
N LEU A 33 11.34 -2.80 8.54
CA LEU A 33 10.27 -2.71 9.54
C LEU A 33 8.89 -3.09 8.99
N LEU A 34 8.64 -2.80 7.71
CA LEU A 34 7.41 -3.20 7.05
C LEU A 34 7.37 -4.73 6.86
N ALA A 35 8.48 -5.33 6.43
CA ALA A 35 8.61 -6.78 6.30
C ALA A 35 8.42 -7.48 7.65
N ASP A 36 8.98 -6.94 8.73
CA ASP A 36 8.79 -7.46 10.08
C ASP A 36 7.30 -7.51 10.48
N ARG A 37 6.52 -6.47 10.18
CA ARG A 37 5.06 -6.46 10.42
C ARG A 37 4.32 -7.48 9.57
N PHE A 38 4.66 -7.60 8.28
CA PHE A 38 4.06 -8.61 7.40
C PHE A 38 4.37 -10.02 7.87
N ASN A 39 5.62 -10.31 8.25
CA ASN A 39 6.01 -11.61 8.77
C ASN A 39 5.21 -11.97 10.03
N TRP A 40 5.04 -11.01 10.96
CA TRP A 40 4.17 -11.21 12.12
C TRP A 40 2.72 -11.47 11.70
N TYR A 41 2.18 -10.66 10.80
CA TYR A 41 0.80 -10.77 10.34
C TYR A 41 0.50 -12.12 9.69
N GLU A 42 1.35 -12.58 8.77
CA GLU A 42 1.17 -13.88 8.09
C GLU A 42 1.30 -15.06 9.07
N GLN A 43 2.21 -14.99 10.03
CA GLN A 43 2.36 -16.03 11.07
C GLN A 43 1.14 -16.13 12.00
N ASN A 44 0.43 -15.03 12.23
CA ASN A 44 -0.74 -14.98 13.10
C ASN A 44 -2.07 -15.11 12.35
N ARG A 45 -2.04 -15.13 11.01
CA ARG A 45 -3.23 -15.29 10.16
C ARG A 45 -3.46 -16.77 9.82
N CYS A 46 -3.86 -17.58 10.80
CA CYS A 46 -4.33 -18.94 10.52
C CYS A 46 -5.84 -18.91 10.21
N PRO A 47 -6.30 -19.32 9.02
CA PRO A 47 -7.72 -19.43 8.70
C PRO A 47 -8.41 -20.62 9.40
N ILE A 48 -7.62 -21.51 10.01
CA ILE A 48 -8.09 -22.68 10.74
C ILE A 48 -8.01 -22.33 12.23
N ASN A 49 -9.12 -22.48 12.97
CA ASN A 49 -9.15 -22.37 14.44
C ASN A 49 -8.37 -23.50 15.16
N ALA A 50 -7.53 -24.24 14.44
CA ALA A 50 -6.71 -25.33 14.90
C ALA A 50 -5.41 -25.36 14.06
N CYS A 51 -4.27 -25.60 14.69
CA CYS A 51 -3.03 -25.84 13.97
C CYS A 51 -2.98 -27.29 13.49
N PRO A 52 -2.62 -27.57 12.23
CA PRO A 52 -2.25 -28.92 11.81
C PRO A 52 -1.06 -29.38 12.67
N LEU A 53 -1.12 -30.57 13.27
CA LEU A 53 -0.05 -31.13 14.13
C LEU A 53 1.30 -31.37 13.40
N VAL A 54 1.45 -30.90 12.15
CA VAL A 54 2.58 -31.14 11.24
C VAL A 54 3.31 -29.83 10.87
N CYS A 55 2.88 -28.66 11.36
CA CYS A 55 3.64 -27.41 11.18
C CYS A 55 4.44 -27.07 12.44
N SER A 56 5.70 -26.66 12.27
CA SER A 56 6.47 -26.01 13.33
C SER A 56 5.76 -24.71 13.70
N PHE A 57 5.31 -24.59 14.95
CA PHE A 57 4.77 -23.32 15.44
C PHE A 57 5.85 -22.24 15.29
N PRO A 58 5.54 -21.07 14.70
CA PRO A 58 6.45 -19.94 14.77
C PRO A 58 6.68 -19.57 16.23
N GLU A 59 7.86 -19.04 16.55
CA GLU A 59 8.11 -18.51 17.89
C GLU A 59 7.06 -17.46 18.23
N LEU A 60 6.37 -17.66 19.35
CA LEU A 60 5.40 -16.70 19.85
C LEU A 60 6.13 -15.39 20.13
N ARG A 61 5.71 -14.34 19.43
CA ARG A 61 6.25 -13.00 19.57
C ARG A 61 5.15 -11.96 19.61
N ASP A 62 5.40 -10.91 20.40
CA ASP A 62 4.48 -9.78 20.49
C ASP A 62 4.32 -9.05 19.15
N ASN A 63 3.19 -8.39 18.98
CA ASN A 63 2.93 -7.55 17.81
C ASN A 63 4.01 -6.47 17.68
N PRO A 64 4.72 -6.38 16.52
CA PRO A 64 5.69 -5.32 16.26
C PRO A 64 4.99 -3.98 16.03
N ASP A 65 4.46 -3.40 17.10
CA ASP A 65 3.81 -2.09 17.12
C ASP A 65 4.80 -0.91 16.94
N TYR A 66 4.31 0.32 17.00
CA TYR A 66 5.16 1.50 16.82
C TYR A 66 6.24 1.62 17.92
N TYR A 67 5.89 1.29 19.17
CA TYR A 67 6.78 1.50 20.32
C TYR A 67 7.90 0.46 20.36
N SER A 68 7.58 -0.81 20.12
CA SER A 68 8.53 -1.92 20.00
C SER A 68 9.53 -1.69 18.88
N GLN A 69 9.08 -1.34 17.67
CA GLN A 69 9.95 -1.05 16.55
C GLN A 69 10.81 0.21 16.81
N LYS A 70 10.25 1.25 17.44
CA LYS A 70 11.02 2.44 17.83
C LYS A 70 12.14 2.12 18.84
N LYS A 71 11.90 1.18 19.76
CA LYS A 71 12.88 0.70 20.73
C LYS A 71 14.08 -0.02 20.09
N THR A 72 13.97 -0.45 18.83
CA THR A 72 15.08 -1.09 18.09
C THR A 72 16.12 -0.09 17.59
N LEU A 73 15.78 1.20 17.45
CA LEU A 73 16.67 2.22 16.86
C LEU A 73 18.04 2.36 17.55
N PRO A 74 18.18 2.27 18.89
CA PRO A 74 19.49 2.25 19.52
C PRO A 74 20.34 1.04 19.12
N SER A 75 19.73 -0.14 18.97
CA SER A 75 20.42 -1.35 18.52
C SER A 75 20.83 -1.25 17.04
N LEU A 76 19.96 -0.66 16.21
CA LEU A 76 20.27 -0.33 14.82
C LEU A 76 21.52 0.55 14.72
N LYS A 77 21.63 1.60 15.53
CA LYS A 77 22.82 2.48 15.53
C LYS A 77 24.09 1.78 16.00
N LYS A 78 23.98 0.77 16.87
CA LYS A 78 25.13 -0.05 17.30
C LYS A 78 25.61 -0.98 16.19
N THR A 79 24.68 -1.67 15.53
CA THR A 79 24.98 -2.63 14.45
C THR A 79 25.37 -1.94 13.14
N HIS A 80 24.80 -0.77 12.88
CA HIS A 80 24.98 0.01 11.66
C HIS A 80 25.34 1.48 12.03
N PRO A 81 26.62 1.77 12.35
CA PRO A 81 27.04 3.07 12.86
C PRO A 81 26.73 4.27 11.95
N HIS A 82 26.64 4.06 10.64
CA HIS A 82 26.27 5.09 9.66
C HIS A 82 24.86 5.68 9.92
N TYR A 83 23.95 4.94 10.57
CA TYR A 83 22.66 5.50 11.00
C TYR A 83 22.78 6.53 12.14
N GLY A 84 23.96 6.62 12.77
CA GLY A 84 24.28 7.66 13.75
C GLY A 84 24.29 9.06 13.14
N GLU A 85 24.62 9.18 11.86
CA GLU A 85 24.72 10.44 11.12
C GLU A 85 23.34 11.06 10.83
N ILE A 86 22.31 10.21 10.73
CA ILE A 86 20.93 10.66 10.52
C ILE A 86 20.34 11.17 11.83
N HIS A 87 19.74 12.36 11.76
CA HIS A 87 19.04 12.96 12.89
C HIS A 87 17.98 12.01 13.47
N SER A 88 17.96 11.88 14.81
CA SER A 88 17.13 10.90 15.52
C SER A 88 15.64 11.04 15.20
N GLN A 89 15.13 12.26 15.04
CA GLN A 89 13.73 12.51 14.69
C GLN A 89 13.36 11.89 13.33
N VAL A 90 14.26 11.97 12.34
CA VAL A 90 14.00 11.45 10.99
C VAL A 90 13.86 9.93 11.02
N LEU A 91 14.70 9.24 11.81
CA LEU A 91 14.59 7.79 12.02
C LEU A 91 13.27 7.41 12.71
N GLN A 92 12.85 8.18 13.71
CA GLN A 92 11.58 7.95 14.40
C GLN A 92 10.37 8.17 13.48
N ASP A 93 10.45 9.17 12.59
CA ASP A 93 9.39 9.46 11.62
C ASP A 93 9.24 8.33 10.60
N VAL A 94 10.31 7.62 10.23
CA VAL A 94 10.22 6.40 9.40
C VAL A 94 9.39 5.32 10.09
N VAL A 95 9.65 5.03 11.38
CA VAL A 95 8.85 4.05 12.14
C VAL A 95 7.37 4.46 12.18
N LYS A 96 7.10 5.76 12.38
CA LYS A 96 5.73 6.30 12.36
C LYS A 96 5.07 6.12 10.99
N ARG A 97 5.80 6.34 9.89
CA ARG A 97 5.30 6.10 8.52
C ARG A 97 4.96 4.64 8.30
N VAL A 98 5.79 3.70 8.76
CA VAL A 98 5.52 2.26 8.65
C VAL A 98 4.22 1.90 9.39
N LYS A 99 4.03 2.38 10.62
CA LYS A 99 2.79 2.20 11.39
C LYS A 99 1.57 2.66 10.58
N VAL A 100 1.60 3.91 10.12
CA VAL A 100 0.50 4.49 9.35
C VAL A 100 0.23 3.68 8.09
N THR A 101 1.24 3.33 7.29
CA THR A 101 1.04 2.52 6.08
C THR A 101 0.49 1.14 6.37
N PHE A 102 0.92 0.49 7.47
CA PHE A 102 0.43 -0.84 7.82
C PHE A 102 -1.02 -0.81 8.33
N ASP A 103 -1.38 0.16 9.18
CA ASP A 103 -2.78 0.37 9.62
C ASP A 103 -3.71 0.65 8.43
N ARG A 104 -3.20 1.37 7.44
CA ARG A 104 -3.88 1.65 6.17
C ARG A 104 -4.12 0.40 5.34
N PHE A 105 -3.08 -0.43 5.21
CA PHE A 105 -3.18 -1.72 4.54
C PHE A 105 -4.23 -2.62 5.22
N LEU A 106 -4.23 -2.67 6.56
CA LEU A 106 -5.23 -3.42 7.33
C LEU A 106 -6.66 -2.88 7.15
N SER A 107 -6.84 -1.59 6.83
CA SER A 107 -8.15 -0.93 6.74
C SER A 107 -8.82 -0.95 5.36
N GLY A 108 -8.16 -1.45 4.30
CA GLY A 108 -8.88 -2.06 3.18
C GLY A 108 -8.98 -1.30 1.85
N ASP A 109 -8.97 -2.12 0.80
CA ASP A 109 -8.59 -1.96 -0.59
C ASP A 109 -9.76 -1.63 -1.54
N SER A 110 -10.00 -0.36 -1.88
CA SER A 110 -10.83 -0.01 -3.05
C SER A 110 -10.69 1.45 -3.53
N ASN A 111 -10.23 1.59 -4.78
CA ASN A 111 -10.40 2.70 -5.75
C ASN A 111 -10.44 4.17 -5.25
N VAL A 112 -9.24 4.74 -5.16
CA VAL A 112 -8.86 6.04 -4.56
C VAL A 112 -9.52 7.29 -5.16
N LYS A 113 -9.55 7.44 -6.49
CA LYS A 113 -9.78 8.76 -7.12
C LYS A 113 -11.22 9.27 -6.97
N GLY A 114 -12.21 8.38 -6.95
CA GLY A 114 -13.62 8.77 -6.76
C GLY A 114 -14.00 9.02 -5.30
N LEU A 115 -13.26 8.43 -4.34
CA LEU A 115 -13.62 8.49 -2.94
C LEU A 115 -13.11 9.76 -2.23
N VAL A 116 -12.04 10.37 -2.74
CA VAL A 116 -11.45 11.63 -2.22
C VAL A 116 -12.43 12.83 -2.29
N ILE A 117 -13.45 12.78 -3.16
CA ILE A 117 -14.43 13.88 -3.32
C ILE A 117 -15.75 13.57 -2.57
N SER A 118 -15.89 12.35 -2.00
CA SER A 118 -17.10 11.89 -1.34
C SER A 118 -17.09 12.11 0.17
N ARG A 119 -18.19 11.81 0.88
CA ARG A 119 -18.24 11.80 2.36
C ARG A 119 -17.22 10.85 3.02
N LEU A 120 -16.54 9.99 2.25
CA LEU A 120 -15.47 9.10 2.71
C LEU A 120 -14.06 9.69 2.55
N ALA A 121 -13.92 10.95 2.09
CA ALA A 121 -12.64 11.58 1.78
C ALA A 121 -11.61 11.53 2.91
N LYS A 122 -12.06 11.70 4.17
CA LYS A 122 -11.19 11.62 5.35
C LYS A 122 -10.62 10.21 5.51
N SER A 123 -11.47 9.19 5.46
CA SER A 123 -11.08 7.77 5.51
C SER A 123 -10.11 7.39 4.38
N VAL A 124 -10.27 8.01 3.20
CA VAL A 124 -9.44 7.75 2.01
C VAL A 124 -8.07 8.40 2.12
N HIS A 125 -8.01 9.64 2.62
CA HIS A 125 -6.74 10.28 2.97
C HIS A 125 -6.03 9.53 4.10
N ASP A 126 -6.80 9.10 5.10
CA ASP A 126 -6.31 8.32 6.23
C ASP A 126 -5.84 6.93 5.82
N ALA A 127 -6.30 6.39 4.67
CA ALA A 127 -5.89 5.13 4.04
C ALA A 127 -4.62 5.26 3.14
N GLY A 128 -4.13 6.46 2.82
CA GLY A 128 -2.81 6.65 2.16
C GLY A 128 -2.62 6.07 0.77
N TRP A 129 -3.72 5.86 0.08
CA TRP A 129 -3.80 5.25 -1.23
C TRP A 129 -2.88 5.80 -2.33
N SER A 130 -2.61 7.11 -2.33
CA SER A 130 -1.70 7.73 -3.30
C SER A 130 -0.27 7.19 -3.15
N SER A 131 0.20 7.01 -1.91
CA SER A 131 1.50 6.43 -1.62
C SER A 131 1.57 4.96 -2.05
N PHE A 132 0.50 4.19 -1.86
CA PHE A 132 0.43 2.80 -2.32
C PHE A 132 0.53 2.69 -3.85
N LEU A 133 -0.22 3.50 -4.60
CA LEU A 133 -0.15 3.49 -6.07
C LEU A 133 1.23 3.91 -6.60
N SER A 134 1.90 4.85 -5.93
CA SER A 134 3.28 5.20 -6.27
C SER A 134 4.24 4.04 -6.02
N ILE A 135 4.11 3.32 -4.91
CA ILE A 135 4.93 2.14 -4.60
C ILE A 135 4.66 1.02 -5.61
N LEU A 136 3.40 0.72 -5.91
CA LEU A 136 3.00 -0.30 -6.87
C LEU A 136 3.55 0.01 -8.26
N THR A 137 3.46 1.27 -8.68
CA THR A 137 4.01 1.75 -9.95
C THR A 137 5.51 1.54 -10.04
N ASN A 138 6.26 1.98 -9.02
CA ASN A 138 7.71 1.80 -8.99
C ASN A 138 8.12 0.32 -8.98
N LYS A 139 7.41 -0.52 -8.21
CA LYS A 139 7.69 -1.96 -8.17
C LYS A 139 7.39 -2.65 -9.50
N ALA A 140 6.29 -2.28 -10.16
CA ALA A 140 5.96 -2.80 -11.49
C ALA A 140 7.03 -2.39 -12.51
N GLU A 141 7.44 -1.12 -12.52
CA GLU A 141 8.48 -0.62 -13.43
C GLU A 141 9.82 -1.33 -13.23
N ASN A 142 10.23 -1.55 -11.98
CA ASN A 142 11.44 -2.33 -11.66
C ASN A 142 11.37 -3.79 -12.16
N ALA A 143 10.17 -4.36 -12.28
CA ALA A 143 9.94 -5.69 -12.82
C ALA A 143 9.72 -5.70 -14.34
N GLY A 144 9.86 -4.56 -15.03
CA GLY A 144 9.56 -4.42 -16.46
C GLY A 144 8.06 -4.48 -16.79
N LEU A 145 7.20 -4.29 -15.78
CA LEU A 145 5.75 -4.31 -15.89
C LEU A 145 5.17 -2.89 -15.89
N LEU A 146 3.95 -2.75 -16.39
CA LEU A 146 3.24 -1.47 -16.45
C LEU A 146 1.93 -1.55 -15.65
N VAL A 147 1.69 -0.54 -14.81
CA VAL A 147 0.42 -0.38 -14.10
C VAL A 147 -0.56 0.38 -14.99
N ILE A 148 -1.66 -0.28 -15.37
CA ILE A 148 -2.73 0.29 -16.18
C ILE A 148 -3.85 0.74 -15.24
N ALA A 149 -4.13 2.04 -15.20
CA ALA A 149 -5.31 2.55 -14.52
C ALA A 149 -6.57 2.24 -15.35
N VAL A 150 -7.54 1.58 -14.74
CA VAL A 150 -8.86 1.33 -15.34
C VAL A 150 -9.96 2.06 -14.57
N ASN A 151 -11.05 2.39 -15.24
CA ASN A 151 -12.23 2.90 -14.56
C ASN A 151 -12.84 1.76 -13.73
N ALA A 152 -12.95 1.92 -12.41
CA ALA A 152 -13.55 0.92 -11.52
C ALA A 152 -15.01 1.23 -11.12
N SER A 153 -15.65 2.21 -11.75
CA SER A 153 -17.08 2.49 -11.53
C SER A 153 -17.93 1.30 -11.97
N GLY A 154 -18.89 0.90 -11.15
CA GLY A 154 -19.84 -0.18 -11.45
C GLY A 154 -19.30 -1.61 -11.32
N THR A 155 -18.01 -1.83 -11.09
CA THR A 155 -17.39 -3.18 -11.11
C THR A 155 -17.96 -4.15 -10.08
N SER A 156 -18.48 -3.66 -8.95
CA SER A 156 -19.15 -4.45 -7.91
C SER A 156 -20.58 -4.84 -8.26
N GLN A 157 -21.20 -4.15 -9.22
CA GLN A 157 -22.57 -4.38 -9.66
C GLN A 157 -22.63 -5.15 -10.98
N ASP A 158 -21.71 -4.87 -11.92
CA ASP A 158 -21.65 -5.53 -13.21
C ASP A 158 -21.26 -7.01 -13.05
N CYS A 159 -21.95 -7.91 -13.74
CA CYS A 159 -21.61 -9.32 -13.73
C CYS A 159 -20.37 -9.58 -14.59
N SER A 160 -19.35 -10.22 -14.02
CA SER A 160 -18.12 -10.57 -14.73
C SER A 160 -18.29 -11.62 -15.85
N SER A 161 -19.39 -12.38 -15.82
CA SER A 161 -19.70 -13.41 -16.83
C SER A 161 -20.50 -12.83 -18.02
N CYS A 162 -21.58 -12.10 -17.75
CA CYS A 162 -22.50 -11.63 -18.80
C CYS A 162 -22.56 -10.10 -18.98
N GLY A 163 -21.88 -9.31 -18.15
CA GLY A 163 -21.88 -7.85 -18.21
C GLY A 163 -23.15 -7.16 -17.69
N VAL A 164 -24.22 -7.90 -17.40
CA VAL A 164 -25.48 -7.32 -16.88
C VAL A 164 -25.25 -6.71 -15.50
N LYS A 165 -25.79 -5.52 -15.28
CA LYS A 165 -25.75 -4.85 -14.00
C LYS A 165 -26.70 -5.53 -13.03
N VAL A 166 -26.17 -5.96 -11.90
CA VAL A 166 -26.92 -6.53 -10.77
C VAL A 166 -26.86 -5.52 -9.62
N PRO A 167 -27.84 -4.63 -9.45
CA PRO A 167 -27.86 -3.64 -8.38
C PRO A 167 -27.82 -4.32 -7.02
N LYS A 168 -26.98 -3.82 -6.12
CA LYS A 168 -26.80 -4.34 -4.76
C LYS A 168 -26.28 -3.24 -3.83
N LYS A 169 -26.67 -3.33 -2.55
CA LYS A 169 -26.25 -2.43 -1.47
C LYS A 169 -24.84 -2.76 -1.00
N LEU A 170 -24.21 -1.82 -0.28
CA LEU A 170 -22.82 -1.94 0.16
C LEU A 170 -22.58 -3.13 1.11
N HIS A 171 -23.58 -3.50 1.93
CA HIS A 171 -23.48 -4.64 2.84
C HIS A 171 -23.68 -5.99 2.15
N GLU A 172 -24.20 -6.02 0.92
CA GLU A 172 -24.35 -7.25 0.15
C GLU A 172 -22.99 -7.63 -0.42
N ARG A 173 -22.42 -8.71 0.13
CA ARG A 173 -21.06 -9.18 -0.16
C ARG A 173 -21.01 -10.32 -1.18
N TRP A 174 -22.14 -10.93 -1.50
CA TRP A 174 -22.25 -11.99 -2.49
C TRP A 174 -22.79 -11.45 -3.82
N HIS A 175 -22.24 -11.91 -4.94
CA HIS A 175 -22.74 -11.64 -6.29
C HIS A 175 -23.49 -12.86 -6.79
N SER A 176 -24.77 -12.69 -7.15
CA SER A 176 -25.59 -13.71 -7.80
C SER A 176 -26.27 -13.08 -9.02
N CYS A 177 -26.05 -13.68 -10.19
CA CYS A 177 -26.59 -13.21 -11.45
C CYS A 177 -27.44 -14.30 -12.12
N GLN A 178 -28.46 -13.88 -12.86
CA GLN A 178 -29.35 -14.76 -13.63
C GLN A 178 -28.62 -15.58 -14.71
N CYS A 179 -27.42 -15.17 -15.14
CA CYS A 179 -26.59 -15.97 -16.05
C CYS A 179 -25.92 -17.19 -15.39
N GLY A 180 -26.15 -17.43 -14.10
CA GLY A 180 -25.55 -18.53 -13.33
C GLY A 180 -24.25 -18.14 -12.59
N CYS A 181 -23.77 -16.92 -12.76
CA CYS A 181 -22.57 -16.42 -12.07
C CYS A 181 -22.86 -16.17 -10.57
N SER A 182 -22.18 -16.91 -9.70
CA SER A 182 -22.34 -16.86 -8.24
C SER A 182 -20.99 -16.92 -7.53
N LEU A 183 -20.55 -15.80 -6.94
CA LEU A 183 -19.25 -15.69 -6.24
C LEU A 183 -19.21 -14.47 -5.32
N ASP A 184 -18.12 -14.32 -4.54
CA ASP A 184 -17.88 -13.11 -3.75
C ASP A 184 -17.84 -11.84 -4.63
N ARG A 185 -18.43 -10.76 -4.13
CA ARG A 185 -18.57 -9.49 -4.85
C ARG A 185 -17.23 -8.86 -5.20
N ASP A 186 -16.25 -8.92 -4.31
CA ASP A 186 -14.94 -8.31 -4.55
C ASP A 186 -14.15 -9.18 -5.54
N HIS A 187 -14.31 -10.51 -5.50
CA HIS A 187 -13.78 -11.40 -6.54
C HIS A 187 -14.40 -11.10 -7.92
N ASN A 188 -15.73 -10.89 -8.00
CA ASN A 188 -16.39 -10.47 -9.24
C ASN A 188 -15.87 -9.11 -9.74
N ALA A 189 -15.69 -8.15 -8.83
CA ALA A 189 -15.14 -6.84 -9.16
C ALA A 189 -13.69 -6.92 -9.68
N ALA A 190 -12.86 -7.80 -9.10
CA ALA A 190 -11.50 -8.04 -9.57
C ALA A 190 -11.46 -8.62 -10.99
N ILE A 191 -12.34 -9.57 -11.32
CA ILE A 191 -12.46 -10.09 -12.69
C ILE A 191 -12.87 -8.98 -13.66
N ASN A 192 -13.84 -8.14 -13.28
CA ASN A 192 -14.23 -6.98 -14.10
C ASN A 192 -13.07 -6.00 -14.33
N ILE A 193 -12.26 -5.72 -13.29
CA ILE A 193 -11.06 -4.88 -13.41
C ILE A 193 -10.07 -5.51 -14.40
N LYS A 194 -9.82 -6.81 -14.29
CA LYS A 194 -8.97 -7.56 -15.23
C LYS A 194 -9.52 -7.45 -16.65
N ASN A 195 -10.79 -7.73 -16.86
CA ASN A 195 -11.43 -7.69 -18.18
C ASN A 195 -11.37 -6.28 -18.81
N ARG A 196 -11.50 -5.22 -18.01
CA ARG A 196 -11.33 -3.83 -18.46
C ARG A 196 -9.88 -3.47 -18.81
N ALA A 197 -8.90 -4.16 -18.22
CA ALA A 197 -7.48 -3.95 -18.54
C ALA A 197 -7.03 -4.72 -19.79
N VAL A 198 -7.65 -5.88 -20.07
CA VAL A 198 -7.38 -6.69 -21.26
C VAL A 198 -7.77 -5.91 -22.53
N GLY A 199 -6.88 -5.88 -23.53
CA GLY A 199 -7.08 -5.14 -24.79
C GLY A 199 -6.47 -3.74 -24.87
N HIS A 200 -5.90 -3.23 -23.77
CA HIS A 200 -5.03 -2.05 -23.81
C HIS A 200 -3.62 -2.45 -24.25
N SER A 201 -3.17 -1.98 -25.41
CA SER A 201 -1.75 -2.15 -25.80
C SER A 201 -0.84 -1.34 -24.87
N VAL A 202 0.35 -1.87 -24.56
CA VAL A 202 1.35 -1.22 -23.69
C VAL A 202 1.64 0.22 -24.13
N LEU A 203 1.67 0.47 -25.45
CA LEU A 203 1.87 1.80 -26.06
C LEU A 203 0.70 2.77 -25.81
N LYS A 204 -0.56 2.29 -25.80
CA LYS A 204 -1.74 3.12 -25.52
C LYS A 204 -1.81 3.50 -24.04
N ALA A 205 -1.37 2.60 -23.16
CA ALA A 205 -1.28 2.86 -21.72
C ALA A 205 -0.15 3.86 -21.36
N GLN A 206 0.98 3.85 -22.08
CA GLN A 206 2.05 4.83 -21.92
C GLN A 206 1.62 6.26 -22.32
N ARG A 207 0.83 6.42 -23.40
CA ARG A 207 0.32 7.74 -23.83
C ARG A 207 -0.68 8.36 -22.84
N LEU A 208 -1.47 7.53 -22.14
CA LEU A 208 -2.42 7.99 -21.11
C LEU A 208 -1.75 8.44 -19.82
N ARG A 209 -0.45 8.17 -19.61
CA ARG A 209 0.35 8.69 -18.48
C ARG A 209 0.97 10.07 -18.73
N ALA A 210 1.04 10.51 -19.99
CA ALA A 210 1.71 11.77 -20.39
C ALA A 210 0.74 12.97 -20.53
N GLN A 211 -0.53 12.78 -20.21
CA GLN A 211 -1.57 13.82 -20.11
C GLN A 211 -2.01 13.95 -18.66
#